data_AF-A0A3D4E725-F1
#
_entry.id   AF-A0A3D4E725-F1
#
_cell.length_a   1.000
_cell.length_b   1.000
_cell.length_c   1.000
_cell.angle_alpha   90.00
_cell.angle_beta   90.00
_cell.angle_gamma   90.00
#
_symmetry.space_group_name_H-M   'P 1'
#
loop_
_entity.id
_entity.type
_entity.pdbx_description
1 polymer ?
#
loop_
_entity_poly.entity_id
_entity_poly.type
_entity_poly.pdbx_seq_one_letter_code
_entity_poly.pdbx_strand_id
1 'polypeptide(L)'
;MTNFETTLLREKFTISDNNSSNNTSLIALSNRIACPLYNRKGELVEEFIIRGQTIYSCARMLSRLIQAFHVGGSLINRTKEFKWDRVWDACTSDYEKKYNPDKWIAVYHNGRVIFEDGERHPFVDMIEKFAYSDTKRPYEDSLNLAEKAFKQTGKDLSVHHDANVALIINKTENSIRCGTILRSANRTTTFSFTATLPKDDKFTSMAPFISAAAAHTEAVQICFIVGMLTAKELNGEIERGSDEAKKLREARQRLAIIQSELSNVETSFKINYRPEKPNFKVMIEQAKMSAEKMVS
;
A
#
# COMPACT_ATOMS: atom_id res chain seq x y z
N MET A 1 -2.06 16.04 -16.82
CA MET A 1 -0.85 15.85 -16.01
C MET A 1 0.17 15.07 -16.83
N THR A 2 1.24 15.73 -17.29
CA THR A 2 2.25 15.14 -18.18
C THR A 2 3.25 14.28 -17.41
N ASN A 3 3.74 14.76 -16.27
CA ASN A 3 4.65 14.03 -15.38
C ASN A 3 4.03 13.81 -14.01
N PHE A 4 4.10 12.59 -13.48
CA PHE A 4 3.73 12.22 -12.11
C PHE A 4 4.80 11.28 -11.56
N GLU A 5 5.20 11.47 -10.32
CA GLU A 5 6.01 10.51 -9.60
C GLU A 5 5.52 10.39 -8.15
N THR A 6 5.38 9.17 -7.67
CA THR A 6 5.22 8.92 -6.23
C THR A 6 5.82 7.58 -5.86
N THR A 7 6.16 7.47 -4.58
CA THR A 7 6.75 6.29 -3.98
C THR A 7 5.96 5.90 -2.74
N LEU A 8 5.66 4.62 -2.63
CA LEU A 8 5.14 4.00 -1.43
C LEU A 8 6.29 3.46 -0.60
N LEU A 9 6.41 3.94 0.62
CA LEU A 9 7.38 3.49 1.60
C LEU A 9 6.72 2.52 2.57
N ARG A 10 7.39 1.40 2.85
CA ARG A 10 7.12 0.55 3.99
C ARG A 10 8.02 1.02 5.13
N GLU A 11 7.42 1.46 6.21
CA GLU A 11 8.08 2.08 7.35
C GLU A 11 7.92 1.23 8.60
N LYS A 12 9.00 1.12 9.36
CA LYS A 12 9.03 0.57 10.71
C LYS A 12 9.68 1.60 11.62
N PHE A 13 8.94 2.03 12.64
CA PHE A 13 9.45 2.84 13.73
C PHE A 13 9.65 1.95 14.95
N THR A 14 10.86 1.96 15.50
CA THR A 14 11.19 1.29 16.77
C THR A 14 11.45 2.37 17.79
N ILE A 15 10.57 2.49 18.78
CA ILE A 15 10.58 3.54 19.80
C ILE A 15 11.06 2.89 21.09
N SER A 16 12.19 3.36 21.60
CA SER A 16 12.81 2.83 22.81
C SER A 16 12.89 3.91 23.88
N ASP A 17 12.58 3.58 25.12
CA ASP A 17 12.79 4.45 26.27
C ASP A 17 14.21 4.25 26.80
N ASN A 18 15.03 5.31 26.76
CA ASN A 18 16.43 5.24 27.19
C ASN A 18 16.57 5.10 28.71
N ASN A 19 15.55 5.46 29.48
CA ASN A 19 15.57 5.45 30.95
C ASN A 19 14.94 4.20 31.55
N SER A 20 14.25 3.38 30.76
CA SER A 20 13.63 2.15 31.29
C SER A 20 14.65 1.01 31.36
N SER A 21 14.83 0.43 32.55
CA SER A 21 15.68 -0.77 32.75
C SER A 21 15.10 -2.02 32.08
N ASN A 22 13.81 -2.02 31.77
CA ASN A 22 13.16 -3.03 30.96
C ASN A 22 13.18 -2.54 29.51
N ASN A 23 13.99 -3.16 28.64
CA ASN A 23 14.14 -2.87 27.20
C ASN A 23 12.84 -3.05 26.37
N THR A 24 11.72 -2.44 26.78
CA THR A 24 10.44 -2.51 26.07
C THR A 24 10.47 -1.51 24.94
N SER A 25 10.82 -1.99 23.74
CA SER A 25 10.67 -1.21 22.51
C SER A 25 9.25 -1.35 21.98
N LEU A 26 8.66 -0.23 21.59
CA LEU A 26 7.39 -0.19 20.89
C LEU A 26 7.66 -0.17 19.38
N ILE A 27 6.95 -0.99 18.62
CA ILE A 27 7.07 -1.05 17.17
C ILE A 27 5.80 -0.48 16.54
N ALA A 28 5.95 0.56 15.72
CA ALA A 28 4.89 1.09 14.87
C ALA A 28 5.21 0.79 13.40
N LEU A 29 4.33 0.04 12.75
CA LEU A 29 4.45 -0.28 11.32
C LEU A 29 3.49 0.60 10.51
N SER A 30 3.92 1.07 9.35
CA SER A 30 3.10 1.90 8.46
C SER A 30 3.53 1.70 7.02
N ASN A 31 2.60 1.89 6.09
CA ASN A 31 2.93 2.14 4.70
C ASN A 31 2.51 3.56 4.37
N ARG A 32 3.35 4.34 3.70
CA ARG A 32 3.12 5.76 3.41
C ARG A 32 3.28 6.05 1.92
N ILE A 33 2.34 6.75 1.33
CA ILE A 33 2.41 7.21 -0.06
C ILE A 33 1.85 8.63 -0.19
N ALA A 34 2.58 9.49 -0.90
CA ALA A 34 2.09 10.82 -1.24
C ALA A 34 1.17 10.75 -2.46
N CYS A 35 0.11 11.53 -2.44
CA CYS A 35 -0.88 11.68 -3.50
C CYS A 35 -0.92 13.15 -3.93
N PRO A 36 0.05 13.61 -4.72
CA PRO A 36 0.03 14.96 -5.25
C PRO A 36 -0.92 15.03 -6.45
N LEU A 37 -1.91 15.93 -6.39
CA LEU A 37 -2.96 16.09 -7.38
C LEU A 37 -2.79 17.41 -8.12
N TYR A 38 -2.53 17.31 -9.42
CA TYR A 38 -2.22 18.44 -10.27
C TYR A 38 -3.34 18.73 -11.26
N ASN A 39 -3.64 20.00 -11.49
CA ASN A 39 -4.61 20.39 -12.50
C ASN A 39 -4.08 20.17 -13.93
N ARG A 40 -4.88 20.56 -14.93
CA ARG A 40 -4.49 20.45 -16.35
C ARG A 40 -3.28 21.31 -16.73
N LYS A 41 -2.99 22.37 -15.98
CA LYS A 41 -1.82 23.23 -16.16
C LYS A 41 -0.55 22.68 -15.51
N GLY A 42 -0.66 21.60 -14.73
CA GLY A 42 0.45 21.04 -13.98
C GLY A 42 0.72 21.76 -12.66
N GLU A 43 -0.21 22.58 -12.18
CA GLU A 43 -0.12 23.22 -10.87
C GLU A 43 -0.65 22.25 -9.81
N LEU A 44 0.08 22.10 -8.70
CA LEU A 44 -0.36 21.32 -7.55
C LEU A 44 -1.60 21.98 -6.93
N VAL A 45 -2.71 21.26 -6.88
CA VAL A 45 -3.98 21.75 -6.31
C VAL A 45 -4.17 21.24 -4.89
N GLU A 46 -3.94 19.94 -4.70
CA GLU A 46 -4.08 19.25 -3.43
C GLU A 46 -2.96 18.24 -3.29
N GLU A 47 -2.51 18.04 -2.06
CA GLU A 47 -1.65 16.93 -1.70
C GLU A 47 -2.28 16.19 -0.52
N PHE A 48 -2.33 14.87 -0.64
CA PHE A 48 -2.72 13.99 0.46
C PHE A 48 -1.57 13.06 0.79
N ILE A 49 -1.44 12.69 2.06
CA ILE A 49 -0.63 11.55 2.46
C ILE A 49 -1.57 10.42 2.81
N ILE A 50 -1.38 9.27 2.20
CA ILE A 50 -2.15 8.06 2.51
C ILE A 50 -1.23 7.16 3.32
N ARG A 51 -1.74 6.72 4.47
CA ARG A 51 -1.11 5.68 5.26
C ARG A 51 -2.03 4.51 5.50
N GLY A 52 -1.48 3.31 5.63
CA GLY A 52 -2.28 2.12 5.87
C GLY A 52 -1.46 0.91 6.28
N GLN A 53 -2.17 -0.11 6.74
CA GLN A 53 -1.58 -1.37 7.20
C GLN A 53 -0.90 -2.15 6.07
N THR A 54 -1.48 -2.12 4.86
CA THR A 54 -0.99 -2.88 3.70
C THR A 54 -0.69 -1.98 2.50
N ILE A 55 0.30 -2.41 1.70
CA ILE A 55 0.75 -1.68 0.50
C ILE A 55 -0.39 -1.54 -0.50
N TYR A 56 -1.09 -2.64 -0.79
CA TYR A 56 -2.13 -2.65 -1.81
C TYR A 56 -3.32 -1.76 -1.41
N SER A 57 -3.67 -1.68 -0.12
CA SER A 57 -4.75 -0.79 0.35
C SER A 57 -4.39 0.69 0.15
N CYS A 58 -3.16 1.09 0.45
CA CYS A 58 -2.67 2.44 0.17
C CYS A 58 -2.69 2.75 -1.34
N ALA A 59 -2.22 1.82 -2.17
CA ALA A 59 -2.19 1.99 -3.62
C ALA A 59 -3.61 2.02 -4.24
N ARG A 60 -4.55 1.20 -3.73
CA ARG A 60 -5.97 1.25 -4.14
C ARG A 60 -6.59 2.60 -3.77
N MET A 61 -6.35 3.08 -2.56
CA MET A 61 -6.83 4.40 -2.12
C MET A 61 -6.26 5.49 -3.04
N LEU A 62 -4.94 5.48 -3.30
CA LEU A 62 -4.30 6.42 -4.24
C LEU A 62 -4.97 6.42 -5.61
N SER A 63 -5.18 5.23 -6.19
CA SER A 63 -5.86 5.06 -7.48
C SER A 63 -7.25 5.72 -7.48
N ARG A 64 -8.04 5.49 -6.43
CA ARG A 64 -9.39 6.07 -6.31
C ARG A 64 -9.36 7.58 -6.13
N LEU A 65 -8.44 8.13 -5.33
CA LEU A 65 -8.31 9.58 -5.13
C LEU A 65 -7.94 10.27 -6.44
N ILE A 66 -6.96 9.74 -7.17
CA ILE A 66 -6.56 10.27 -8.49
C ILE A 66 -7.74 10.21 -9.46
N GLN A 67 -8.46 9.09 -9.52
CA GLN A 67 -9.61 8.95 -10.40
C GLN A 67 -10.74 9.94 -10.05
N ALA A 68 -11.06 10.07 -8.76
CA ALA A 68 -12.07 10.99 -8.27
C ALA A 68 -11.71 12.45 -8.56
N PHE A 69 -10.43 12.81 -8.41
CA PHE A 69 -9.93 14.15 -8.72
C PHE A 69 -9.95 14.42 -10.22
N HIS A 70 -9.58 13.45 -11.05
CA HIS A 70 -9.61 13.62 -12.50
C HIS A 70 -11.02 13.85 -13.03
N VAL A 71 -12.03 13.19 -12.43
CA VAL A 71 -13.43 13.33 -12.83
C VAL A 71 -14.09 14.57 -12.23
N GLY A 72 -13.85 14.85 -10.94
CA GLY A 72 -14.60 15.85 -10.17
C GLY A 72 -13.83 17.08 -9.72
N GLY A 73 -12.52 17.17 -10.00
CA GLY A 73 -11.64 18.20 -9.46
C GLY A 73 -11.35 18.01 -7.97
N SER A 74 -11.03 19.11 -7.29
CA SER A 74 -10.66 19.17 -5.85
C SER A 74 -11.52 18.25 -4.98
N LEU A 75 -10.87 17.44 -4.14
CA LEU A 75 -11.51 16.52 -3.19
C LEU A 75 -12.04 17.25 -1.95
N ILE A 76 -11.37 18.32 -1.53
CA ILE A 76 -11.74 19.13 -0.37
C ILE A 76 -12.75 20.21 -0.74
N ASN A 77 -12.49 20.97 -1.82
CA ASN A 77 -13.28 22.14 -2.21
C ASN A 77 -14.27 21.78 -3.33
N ARG A 78 -15.38 21.15 -2.96
CA ARG A 78 -16.45 20.74 -3.89
C ARG A 78 -17.83 20.98 -3.30
N THR A 79 -18.83 21.20 -4.16
CA THR A 79 -20.23 21.44 -3.75
C THR A 79 -20.85 20.24 -3.03
N LYS A 80 -20.51 19.03 -3.46
CA LYS A 80 -20.96 17.78 -2.83
C LYS A 80 -19.79 17.11 -2.14
N GLU A 81 -19.86 16.99 -0.82
CA GLU A 81 -18.84 16.34 0.00
C GLU A 81 -18.34 15.01 -0.57
N PHE A 82 -17.02 14.80 -0.54
CA PHE A 82 -16.41 13.55 -0.96
C PHE A 82 -16.70 12.44 0.06
N LYS A 83 -17.24 11.32 -0.41
CA LYS A 83 -17.66 10.21 0.45
C LYS A 83 -16.50 9.24 0.68
N TRP A 84 -15.61 9.60 1.61
CA TRP A 84 -14.41 8.83 1.96
C TRP A 84 -14.71 7.38 2.32
N ASP A 85 -15.73 7.12 3.15
CA ASP A 85 -16.09 5.76 3.58
C ASP A 85 -16.43 4.86 2.40
N ARG A 86 -17.19 5.37 1.41
CA ARG A 86 -17.56 4.62 0.21
C ARG A 86 -16.35 4.32 -0.67
N VAL A 87 -15.39 5.23 -0.70
CA VAL A 87 -14.15 5.03 -1.45
C VAL A 87 -13.31 3.95 -0.80
N TRP A 88 -13.18 4.00 0.53
CA TRP A 88 -12.47 2.98 1.28
C TRP A 88 -13.12 1.60 1.18
N ASP A 89 -14.43 1.51 1.34
CA ASP A 89 -15.19 0.27 1.19
C ASP A 89 -14.99 -0.38 -0.19
N ALA A 90 -14.82 0.43 -1.23
CA ALA A 90 -14.52 0.00 -2.60
C ALA A 90 -13.03 -0.29 -2.87
N CYS A 91 -12.14 0.02 -1.93
CA CYS A 91 -10.73 -0.37 -1.94
C CYS A 91 -10.54 -1.74 -1.25
N THR A 92 -11.24 -2.00 -0.17
CA THR A 92 -11.12 -3.24 0.61
C THR A 92 -11.91 -4.37 -0.04
N SER A 93 -11.27 -5.51 -0.28
CA SER A 93 -11.96 -6.70 -0.80
C SER A 93 -12.78 -7.39 0.30
N ASP A 94 -13.83 -8.14 -0.06
CA ASP A 94 -14.61 -8.92 0.91
C ASP A 94 -13.73 -9.91 1.70
N TYR A 95 -12.72 -10.46 1.03
CA TYR A 95 -11.73 -11.33 1.67
C TYR A 95 -10.95 -10.58 2.76
N GLU A 96 -10.45 -9.38 2.47
CA GLU A 96 -9.73 -8.57 3.44
C GLU A 96 -10.65 -8.08 4.57
N LYS A 97 -11.89 -7.68 4.27
CA LYS A 97 -12.88 -7.29 5.29
C LYS A 97 -13.07 -8.39 6.33
N LYS A 98 -13.13 -9.65 5.87
CA LYS A 98 -13.40 -10.83 6.70
C LYS A 98 -12.17 -11.38 7.43
N TYR A 99 -11.00 -11.42 6.78
CA TYR A 99 -9.82 -12.11 7.31
C TYR A 99 -8.68 -11.19 7.76
N ASN A 100 -8.87 -9.87 7.70
CA ASN A 100 -7.94 -8.88 8.22
C ASN A 100 -8.69 -7.91 9.15
N PRO A 101 -8.89 -8.28 10.44
CA PRO A 101 -9.58 -7.44 11.41
C PRO A 101 -8.77 -6.17 11.73
N ASP A 102 -7.44 -6.26 11.71
CA ASP A 102 -6.52 -5.18 12.08
C ASP A 102 -6.21 -4.22 10.91
N LYS A 103 -6.97 -4.31 9.81
CA LYS A 103 -6.82 -3.39 8.68
C LYS A 103 -7.09 -1.97 9.14
N TRP A 104 -6.26 -1.05 8.66
CA TRP A 104 -6.47 0.36 8.89
C TRP A 104 -5.96 1.20 7.70
N ILE A 105 -6.53 2.39 7.57
CA ILE A 105 -6.15 3.42 6.62
C ILE A 105 -6.30 4.79 7.29
N ALA A 106 -5.44 5.73 6.94
CA ALA A 106 -5.55 7.13 7.32
C ALA A 106 -5.15 8.01 6.14
N VAL A 107 -5.97 9.00 5.84
CA VAL A 107 -5.68 10.01 4.82
C VAL A 107 -5.45 11.34 5.52
N TYR A 108 -4.31 11.94 5.24
CA TYR A 108 -3.89 13.21 5.80
C TYR A 108 -3.94 14.30 4.74
N HIS A 109 -4.36 15.48 5.17
CA HIS A 109 -4.24 16.72 4.42
C HIS A 109 -3.73 17.80 5.37
N ASN A 110 -2.68 18.52 4.95
CA ASN A 110 -2.06 19.57 5.77
C ASN A 110 -1.68 19.09 7.20
N GLY A 111 -1.09 17.90 7.29
CA GLY A 111 -0.66 17.29 8.56
C GLY A 111 -1.80 16.86 9.49
N ARG A 112 -3.05 16.85 9.02
CA ARG A 112 -4.23 16.46 9.80
C ARG A 112 -4.94 15.28 9.14
N VAL A 113 -5.46 14.37 9.96
CA VAL A 113 -6.32 13.28 9.50
C VAL A 113 -7.63 13.88 9.00
N ILE A 114 -8.01 13.57 7.76
CA ILE A 114 -9.30 13.95 7.17
C ILE A 114 -10.21 12.75 6.94
N PHE A 115 -9.65 11.54 7.01
CA PHE A 115 -10.37 10.27 6.97
C PHE A 115 -9.51 9.19 7.64
N GLU A 116 -10.14 8.31 8.40
CA GLU A 116 -9.50 7.15 8.99
C GLU A 116 -10.52 6.02 9.16
N ASP A 117 -10.03 4.79 9.11
CA ASP A 117 -10.76 3.58 9.49
C ASP A 117 -9.76 2.58 10.10
N GLY A 118 -10.17 1.88 11.15
CA GLY A 118 -9.33 0.96 11.93
C GLY A 118 -8.35 1.64 12.91
N GLU A 119 -7.63 0.82 13.68
CA GLU A 119 -6.69 1.27 14.70
C GLU A 119 -5.26 1.30 14.18
N ARG A 120 -4.53 2.39 14.48
CA ARG A 120 -3.10 2.53 14.16
C ARG A 120 -2.36 3.17 15.33
N HIS A 121 -1.04 3.04 15.31
CA HIS A 121 -0.21 3.63 16.35
C HIS A 121 -0.19 5.17 16.28
N PRO A 122 -0.51 5.92 17.36
CA PRO A 122 -0.61 7.40 17.34
C PRO A 122 0.67 8.14 16.93
N PHE A 123 1.82 7.49 17.07
CA PHE A 123 3.11 8.04 16.59
C PHE A 123 3.08 8.40 15.10
N VAL A 124 2.33 7.64 14.30
CA VAL A 124 2.20 7.87 12.87
C VAL A 124 1.58 9.24 12.57
N ASP A 125 0.54 9.61 13.32
CA ASP A 125 -0.18 10.89 13.16
C ASP A 125 0.70 12.05 13.55
N MET A 126 1.42 11.88 14.65
CA MET A 126 2.34 12.87 15.18
C MET A 126 3.44 13.19 14.17
N ILE A 127 4.00 12.17 13.51
CA ILE A 127 5.02 12.33 12.47
C ILE A 127 4.47 13.10 11.25
N GLU A 128 3.26 12.81 10.78
CA GLU A 128 2.66 13.59 9.69
C GLU A 128 2.41 15.06 10.06
N LYS A 129 2.01 15.31 11.30
CA LYS A 129 1.86 16.68 11.80
C LYS A 129 3.20 17.43 11.79
N PHE A 130 4.28 16.79 12.24
CA PHE A 130 5.61 17.41 12.22
C PHE A 130 6.15 17.60 10.81
N ALA A 131 6.00 16.60 9.94
CA ALA A 131 6.38 16.68 8.54
C ALA A 131 5.70 17.84 7.81
N TYR A 132 4.43 18.12 8.12
CA TYR A 132 3.74 19.29 7.57
C TYR A 132 4.17 20.61 8.20
N SER A 133 4.49 20.63 9.50
CA SER A 133 4.84 21.88 10.20
C SER A 133 6.15 22.52 9.73
N ASP A 134 7.06 21.73 9.13
CA ASP A 134 8.35 22.20 8.63
C ASP A 134 8.61 21.67 7.21
N THR A 135 7.81 22.13 6.24
CA THR A 135 7.88 21.71 4.83
C THR A 135 9.19 22.05 4.12
N LYS A 136 10.09 22.81 4.77
CA LYS A 136 11.42 23.14 4.24
C LYS A 136 12.45 22.06 4.53
N ARG A 137 12.13 21.09 5.38
CA ARG A 137 13.03 20.01 5.77
C ARG A 137 12.64 18.67 5.17
N PRO A 138 13.61 17.77 4.94
CA PRO A 138 13.32 16.40 4.58
C PRO A 138 12.38 15.74 5.59
N TYR A 139 11.57 14.79 5.12
CA TYR A 139 10.64 14.06 5.97
C TYR A 139 11.36 13.36 7.13
N GLU A 140 12.61 12.91 6.96
CA GLU A 140 13.41 12.30 8.01
C GLU A 140 13.63 13.22 9.22
N ASP A 141 13.63 14.54 9.03
CA ASP A 141 13.78 15.51 10.13
C ASP A 141 12.55 15.58 11.04
N SER A 142 11.39 15.10 10.59
CA SER A 142 10.19 14.99 11.43
C SER A 142 10.40 14.06 12.62
N LEU A 143 11.30 13.08 12.51
CA LEU A 143 11.67 12.18 13.60
C LEU A 143 12.45 12.92 14.70
N ASN A 144 13.39 13.76 14.30
CA ASN A 144 14.16 14.60 15.22
C ASN A 144 13.24 15.56 16.00
N LEU A 145 12.19 16.07 15.35
CA LEU A 145 11.18 16.90 15.99
C LEU A 145 10.33 16.09 16.98
N ALA A 146 9.95 14.86 16.62
CA ALA A 146 9.24 13.95 17.51
C ALA A 146 10.02 13.60 18.77
N GLU A 147 11.30 13.25 18.64
CA GLU A 147 12.17 12.96 19.79
C GLU A 147 12.30 14.19 20.72
N LYS A 148 12.49 15.38 20.14
CA LYS A 148 12.52 16.63 20.91
C LYS A 148 11.22 16.90 21.64
N ALA A 149 10.08 16.65 21.00
CA ALA A 149 8.76 16.83 21.62
C ALA A 149 8.57 15.86 22.80
N PHE A 150 8.97 14.60 22.67
CA PHE A 150 8.92 13.64 23.79
C PHE A 150 9.83 14.05 24.94
N LYS A 151 11.05 14.51 24.63
CA LYS A 151 11.99 15.01 25.63
C LYS A 151 11.44 16.18 26.43
N GLN A 152 10.72 17.10 25.77
CA GLN A 152 10.02 18.21 26.45
C GLN A 152 8.90 17.74 27.38
N THR A 153 8.30 16.58 27.12
CA THR A 153 7.29 15.96 28.00
C THR A 153 7.88 15.07 29.10
N GLY A 154 9.21 15.06 29.27
CA GLY A 154 9.90 14.28 30.29
C GLY A 154 10.14 12.81 29.93
N LYS A 155 9.90 12.41 28.67
CA LYS A 155 10.22 11.06 28.17
C LYS A 155 11.45 11.12 27.28
N ASP A 156 12.53 10.44 27.68
CA ASP A 156 13.73 10.35 26.85
C ASP A 156 13.62 9.14 25.92
N LEU A 157 13.00 9.36 24.76
CA LEU A 157 12.76 8.32 23.76
C LEU A 157 13.75 8.45 22.60
N SER A 158 14.22 7.31 22.11
CA SER A 158 14.93 7.18 20.84
C SER A 158 14.02 6.53 19.81
N VAL A 159 13.97 7.09 18.60
CA VAL A 159 13.19 6.55 17.49
C VAL A 159 14.12 6.10 16.37
N HIS A 160 14.18 4.79 16.15
CA HIS A 160 14.82 4.23 14.97
C HIS A 160 13.81 4.04 13.83
N HIS A 161 14.10 4.59 12.66
CA HIS A 161 13.24 4.51 11.48
C HIS A 161 13.91 3.70 10.35
N ASP A 162 13.24 2.62 9.94
CA ASP A 162 13.60 1.82 8.76
C ASP A 162 12.52 2.01 7.68
N ALA A 163 12.90 2.62 6.56
CA ALA A 163 12.03 2.85 5.40
C ALA A 163 12.56 2.12 4.17
N ASN A 164 11.68 1.34 3.55
CA ASN A 164 11.98 0.60 2.33
C ASN A 164 10.98 0.95 1.23
N VAL A 165 11.47 1.18 0.01
CA VAL A 165 10.59 1.38 -1.14
C VAL A 165 9.83 0.09 -1.44
N ALA A 166 8.50 0.19 -1.54
CA ALA A 166 7.62 -0.93 -1.82
C ALA A 166 7.01 -0.83 -3.22
N LEU A 167 6.62 0.38 -3.63
CA LEU A 167 6.03 0.66 -4.93
C LEU A 167 6.53 2.02 -5.43
N ILE A 168 6.88 2.11 -6.70
CA ILE A 168 7.22 3.34 -7.41
C ILE A 168 6.25 3.47 -8.57
N ILE A 169 5.62 4.63 -8.72
CA ILE A 169 4.75 4.95 -9.85
C ILE A 169 5.33 6.17 -10.53
N ASN A 170 5.64 6.04 -11.82
CA ASN A 170 6.14 7.12 -12.64
C ASN A 170 5.30 7.21 -13.93
N LYS A 171 4.76 8.40 -14.21
CA LYS A 171 4.12 8.73 -15.48
C LYS A 171 4.98 9.77 -16.18
N THR A 172 5.31 9.48 -17.43
CA THR A 172 5.87 10.42 -18.39
C THR A 172 4.85 10.70 -19.49
N GLU A 173 5.23 11.50 -20.48
CA GLU A 173 4.39 11.80 -21.65
C GLU A 173 4.03 10.55 -22.46
N ASN A 174 4.95 9.58 -22.54
CA ASN A 174 4.83 8.42 -23.44
C ASN A 174 4.65 7.09 -22.70
N SER A 175 4.69 7.09 -21.36
CA SER A 175 4.61 5.84 -20.61
C SER A 175 4.14 6.01 -19.18
N ILE A 176 3.54 4.95 -18.64
CA ILE A 176 3.29 4.80 -17.20
C ILE A 176 4.01 3.55 -16.74
N ARG A 177 4.94 3.72 -15.80
CA ARG A 177 5.70 2.63 -15.20
C ARG A 177 5.31 2.48 -13.73
N CYS A 178 4.97 1.25 -13.35
CA CYS A 178 4.78 0.85 -11.96
C CYS A 178 5.83 -0.20 -11.62
N GLY A 179 6.67 0.08 -10.63
CA GLY A 179 7.69 -0.84 -10.12
C GLY A 179 7.39 -1.24 -8.69
N THR A 180 7.36 -2.52 -8.39
CA THR A 180 7.07 -3.09 -7.07
C THR A 180 8.22 -3.95 -6.60
N ILE A 181 8.60 -3.83 -5.33
CA ILE A 181 9.51 -4.77 -4.68
C ILE A 181 8.67 -5.91 -4.09
N LEU A 182 8.68 -7.06 -4.77
CA LEU A 182 8.00 -8.27 -4.32
C LEU A 182 8.93 -9.03 -3.37
N ARG A 183 8.46 -9.29 -2.15
CA ARG A 183 9.13 -10.19 -1.21
C ARG A 183 8.39 -11.52 -1.20
N SER A 184 8.98 -12.55 -1.79
CA SER A 184 8.50 -13.93 -1.66
C SER A 184 9.20 -14.62 -0.49
N ALA A 185 8.74 -15.83 -0.12
CA ALA A 185 9.28 -16.59 1.01
C ALA A 185 10.82 -16.74 0.97
N ASN A 186 11.39 -16.88 -0.23
CA ASN A 186 12.82 -17.20 -0.40
C ASN A 186 13.62 -16.11 -1.12
N ARG A 187 12.99 -15.04 -1.63
CA ARG A 187 13.69 -14.03 -2.43
C ARG A 187 12.97 -12.68 -2.43
N THR A 188 13.75 -11.61 -2.40
CA THR A 188 13.27 -10.27 -2.76
C THR A 188 13.56 -10.04 -4.24
N THR A 189 12.54 -9.72 -5.03
CA THR A 189 12.66 -9.43 -6.46
C THR A 189 11.97 -8.13 -6.80
N THR A 190 12.58 -7.36 -7.69
CA THR A 190 11.93 -6.17 -8.26
C THR A 190 11.18 -6.59 -9.51
N PHE A 191 9.89 -6.25 -9.54
CA PHE A 191 9.01 -6.44 -10.67
C PHE A 191 8.53 -5.08 -11.15
N SER A 192 8.44 -4.86 -12.45
CA SER A 192 7.81 -3.66 -12.97
C SER A 192 7.01 -3.97 -14.22
N PHE A 193 5.99 -3.17 -14.45
CA PHE A 193 5.28 -3.15 -15.72
C PHE A 193 5.21 -1.72 -16.24
N THR A 194 5.28 -1.59 -17.56
CA THR A 194 5.25 -0.31 -18.25
C THR A 194 4.18 -0.36 -19.32
N ALA A 195 3.23 0.57 -19.25
CA ALA A 195 2.27 0.83 -20.30
C ALA A 195 2.85 1.88 -21.26
N THR A 196 2.82 1.59 -22.56
CA THR A 196 3.13 2.60 -23.58
C THR A 196 1.87 3.41 -23.88
N LEU A 197 1.96 4.73 -23.76
CA LEU A 197 0.89 5.64 -24.14
C LEU A 197 1.04 6.04 -25.61
N PRO A 198 -0.07 6.23 -26.35
CA PRO A 198 -0.02 6.83 -27.68
C PRO A 198 0.67 8.21 -27.64
N LYS A 199 1.38 8.57 -28.71
CA LYS A 199 1.88 9.93 -28.89
C LYS A 199 0.67 10.88 -28.84
N ASP A 200 0.76 11.93 -28.02
CA ASP A 200 -0.28 12.93 -27.74
C ASP A 200 -1.42 12.54 -26.76
N ASP A 201 -1.36 11.37 -26.12
CA ASP A 201 -2.33 11.01 -25.08
C ASP A 201 -2.07 11.76 -23.76
N LYS A 202 -2.74 12.90 -23.60
CA LYS A 202 -2.67 13.75 -22.41
C LYS A 202 -3.71 13.41 -21.34
N PHE A 203 -4.64 12.51 -21.65
CA PHE A 203 -5.86 12.32 -20.86
C PHE A 203 -5.93 10.95 -20.17
N THR A 204 -5.09 9.98 -20.56
CA THR A 204 -5.06 8.69 -19.88
C THR A 204 -4.78 8.86 -18.39
N SER A 205 -5.79 8.49 -17.60
CA SER A 205 -5.71 8.41 -16.15
C SER A 205 -4.69 7.34 -15.77
N MET A 206 -3.87 7.65 -14.77
CA MET A 206 -2.95 6.66 -14.22
C MET A 206 -3.62 5.69 -13.24
N ALA A 207 -4.86 5.97 -12.83
CA ALA A 207 -5.58 5.19 -11.83
C ALA A 207 -5.68 3.69 -12.17
N PRO A 208 -5.98 3.25 -13.42
CA PRO A 208 -6.00 1.84 -13.78
C PRO A 208 -4.66 1.13 -13.57
N PHE A 209 -3.55 1.81 -13.85
CA PHE A 209 -2.20 1.25 -13.68
C PHE A 209 -1.81 1.17 -12.20
N ILE A 210 -2.16 2.18 -11.39
CA ILE A 210 -1.97 2.10 -9.94
C ILE A 210 -2.82 0.97 -9.36
N SER A 211 -4.05 0.80 -9.85
CA SER A 211 -4.92 -0.31 -9.44
C SER A 211 -4.32 -1.67 -9.82
N ALA A 212 -3.72 -1.79 -11.00
CA ALA A 212 -3.00 -3.00 -11.40
C ALA A 212 -1.76 -3.27 -10.53
N ALA A 213 -1.02 -2.23 -10.15
CA ALA A 213 0.10 -2.37 -9.23
C ALA A 213 -0.36 -2.85 -7.85
N ALA A 214 -1.46 -2.28 -7.34
CA ALA A 214 -2.08 -2.72 -6.11
C ALA A 214 -2.55 -4.19 -6.19
N ALA A 215 -3.19 -4.58 -7.29
CA ALA A 215 -3.62 -5.94 -7.56
C ALA A 215 -2.43 -6.93 -7.59
N HIS A 216 -1.30 -6.56 -8.19
CA HIS A 216 -0.08 -7.37 -8.13
C HIS A 216 0.44 -7.55 -6.70
N THR A 217 0.49 -6.47 -5.91
CA THR A 217 0.94 -6.56 -4.50
C THR A 217 0.01 -7.40 -3.63
N GLU A 218 -1.31 -7.30 -3.84
CA GLU A 218 -2.29 -8.15 -3.15
C GLU A 218 -2.18 -9.61 -3.59
N ALA A 219 -1.98 -9.87 -4.89
CA ALA A 219 -1.81 -11.22 -5.42
C ALA A 219 -0.67 -11.96 -4.73
N VAL A 220 0.47 -11.31 -4.48
CA VAL A 220 1.61 -11.93 -3.77
C VAL A 220 1.21 -12.38 -2.37
N GLN A 221 0.50 -11.53 -1.62
CA GLN A 221 0.03 -11.88 -0.29
C GLN A 221 -1.00 -13.02 -0.32
N ILE A 222 -1.95 -12.98 -1.26
CA ILE A 222 -2.93 -14.05 -1.42
C ILE A 222 -2.26 -15.36 -1.85
N CYS A 223 -1.27 -15.33 -2.75
CA CYS A 223 -0.51 -16.53 -3.14
C CYS A 223 0.20 -17.16 -1.94
N PHE A 224 0.80 -16.34 -1.08
CA PHE A 224 1.43 -16.83 0.15
C PHE A 224 0.40 -17.52 1.06
N ILE A 225 -0.75 -16.88 1.31
CA ILE A 225 -1.82 -17.45 2.14
C ILE A 225 -2.35 -18.77 1.54
N VAL A 226 -2.61 -18.82 0.24
CA VAL A 226 -3.08 -20.03 -0.45
C VAL A 226 -2.05 -21.15 -0.33
N GLY A 227 -0.75 -20.86 -0.51
CA GLY A 227 0.32 -21.83 -0.38
C GLY A 227 0.42 -22.41 1.04
N MET A 228 0.44 -21.55 2.06
CA MET A 228 0.50 -21.97 3.47
C MET A 228 -0.71 -22.84 3.86
N LEU A 229 -1.93 -22.40 3.52
CA LEU A 229 -3.14 -23.15 3.85
C LEU A 229 -3.25 -24.46 3.05
N THR A 230 -2.76 -24.49 1.81
CA THR A 230 -2.73 -25.73 1.02
C THR A 230 -1.76 -26.75 1.63
N ALA A 231 -0.61 -26.31 2.16
CA ALA A 231 0.32 -27.20 2.86
C ALA A 231 -0.34 -27.82 4.11
N LYS A 232 -0.99 -27.00 4.94
CA LYS A 232 -1.75 -27.48 6.10
C LYS A 232 -2.86 -28.46 5.72
N GLU A 233 -3.59 -28.19 4.64
CA GLU A 233 -4.63 -29.09 4.12
C GLU A 233 -4.06 -30.46 3.73
N LEU A 234 -2.89 -30.49 3.07
CA LEU A 234 -2.21 -31.72 2.66
C LEU A 234 -1.65 -32.52 3.83
N ASN A 235 -1.21 -31.83 4.90
CA ASN A 235 -0.77 -32.46 6.14
C ASN A 235 -1.92 -33.00 7.00
N GLY A 236 -3.17 -32.76 6.61
CA GLY A 236 -4.35 -33.16 7.39
C GLY A 236 -4.61 -32.27 8.61
N GLU A 237 -3.99 -31.08 8.68
CA GLU A 237 -4.19 -30.11 9.77
C GLU A 237 -5.48 -29.30 9.61
N ILE A 238 -6.05 -29.25 8.40
CA ILE A 238 -7.31 -28.56 8.13
C ILE A 238 -8.45 -29.57 7.98
N GLU A 239 -9.38 -29.53 8.93
CA GLU A 239 -10.61 -30.32 8.84
C GLU A 239 -11.53 -29.79 7.73
N ARG A 240 -12.22 -30.72 7.04
CA ARG A 240 -13.19 -30.36 6.00
C ARG A 240 -14.33 -29.53 6.60
N GLY A 241 -14.59 -28.37 6.01
CA GLY A 241 -15.67 -27.47 6.46
C GLY A 241 -15.29 -26.53 7.60
N SER A 242 -14.08 -26.62 8.13
CA SER A 242 -13.52 -25.66 9.09
C SER A 242 -13.45 -24.24 8.52
N ASP A 243 -13.25 -23.26 9.39
CA ASP A 243 -13.07 -21.87 8.96
C ASP A 243 -11.77 -21.65 8.17
N GLU A 244 -10.71 -22.45 8.44
CA GLU A 244 -9.49 -22.45 7.62
C GLU A 244 -9.76 -23.00 6.21
N ALA A 245 -10.57 -24.06 6.07
CA ALA A 245 -10.98 -24.57 4.75
C ALA A 245 -11.80 -23.54 3.96
N LYS A 246 -12.71 -22.81 4.63
CA LYS A 246 -13.47 -21.70 4.02
C LYS A 246 -12.54 -20.56 3.60
N LYS A 247 -11.58 -20.19 4.46
CA LYS A 247 -10.57 -19.15 4.18
C LYS A 247 -9.74 -19.51 2.95
N LEU A 248 -9.27 -20.75 2.83
CA LEU A 248 -8.53 -21.22 1.65
C LEU A 248 -9.36 -21.10 0.37
N ARG A 249 -10.62 -21.53 0.40
CA ARG A 249 -11.54 -21.43 -0.75
C ARG A 249 -11.75 -19.97 -1.19
N GLU A 250 -12.03 -19.09 -0.23
CA GLU A 250 -12.26 -17.66 -0.50
C GLU A 250 -10.98 -16.95 -0.95
N ALA A 251 -9.80 -17.35 -0.46
CA ALA A 251 -8.51 -16.85 -0.94
C ALA A 251 -8.27 -17.21 -2.41
N ARG A 252 -8.57 -18.46 -2.81
CA ARG A 252 -8.50 -18.90 -4.22
C ARG A 252 -9.46 -18.10 -5.11
N GLN A 253 -10.68 -17.85 -4.64
CA GLN A 253 -11.65 -17.01 -5.34
C GLN A 253 -11.14 -15.57 -5.48
N ARG A 254 -10.58 -14.98 -4.42
CA ARG A 254 -10.02 -13.64 -4.47
C ARG A 254 -8.88 -13.53 -5.48
N LEU A 255 -8.00 -14.54 -5.53
CA LEU A 255 -6.92 -14.59 -6.52
C LEU A 255 -7.45 -14.61 -7.97
N ALA A 256 -8.52 -15.36 -8.23
CA ALA A 256 -9.15 -15.39 -9.56
C ALA A 256 -9.72 -14.01 -9.95
N ILE A 257 -10.35 -13.30 -9.00
CA ILE A 257 -10.83 -11.93 -9.23
C ILE A 257 -9.64 -10.99 -9.54
N ILE A 258 -8.56 -11.08 -8.77
CA ILE A 258 -7.35 -10.28 -9.01
C ILE A 258 -6.76 -10.56 -10.41
N GLN A 259 -6.74 -11.82 -10.84
CA GLN A 259 -6.30 -12.17 -12.20
C GLN A 259 -7.18 -11.51 -13.27
N SER A 260 -8.49 -11.49 -13.08
CA SER A 260 -9.41 -10.77 -13.97
C SER A 260 -9.17 -9.25 -13.97
N GLU A 261 -8.96 -8.64 -12.79
CA GLU A 261 -8.60 -7.21 -12.65
C GLU A 261 -7.35 -6.88 -13.49
N LEU A 262 -6.31 -7.72 -13.41
CA LEU A 262 -5.07 -7.55 -14.18
C LEU A 262 -5.27 -7.75 -15.67
N SER A 263 -6.00 -8.80 -16.09
CA SER A 263 -6.28 -9.06 -17.50
C SER A 263 -7.08 -7.94 -18.17
N ASN A 264 -7.96 -7.24 -17.44
CA ASN A 264 -8.67 -6.08 -17.98
C ASN A 264 -7.72 -4.94 -18.35
N VAL A 265 -6.67 -4.70 -17.56
CA VAL A 265 -5.66 -3.68 -17.87
C VAL A 265 -4.77 -4.15 -19.04
N GLU A 266 -4.40 -5.42 -19.09
CA GLU A 266 -3.58 -5.99 -20.17
C GLU A 266 -4.28 -6.01 -21.53
N THR A 267 -5.59 -6.19 -21.54
CA THR A 267 -6.40 -6.15 -22.76
C THR A 267 -6.65 -4.72 -23.23
N SER A 268 -6.74 -3.77 -22.30
CA SER A 268 -7.00 -2.36 -22.61
C SER A 268 -5.73 -1.59 -23.01
N PHE A 269 -4.55 -2.04 -22.56
CA PHE A 269 -3.30 -1.31 -22.75
C PHE A 269 -2.14 -2.22 -23.16
N LYS A 270 -1.21 -1.67 -23.93
CA LYS A 270 0.04 -2.37 -24.27
C LYS A 270 0.99 -2.36 -23.07
N ILE A 271 0.96 -3.44 -22.27
CA ILE A 271 1.79 -3.61 -21.08
C ILE A 271 3.04 -4.43 -21.40
N ASN A 272 4.20 -3.93 -20.96
CA ASN A 272 5.48 -4.64 -20.99
C ASN A 272 5.95 -4.94 -19.57
N TYR A 273 6.24 -6.20 -19.28
CA TYR A 273 6.72 -6.66 -17.96
C TYR A 273 8.25 -6.74 -17.91
N ARG A 274 8.84 -6.49 -16.74
CA ARG A 274 10.26 -6.70 -16.44
C ARG A 274 10.47 -7.20 -15.00
N PRO A 275 11.16 -8.33 -14.77
CA PRO A 275 11.71 -9.24 -15.78
C PRO A 275 10.61 -9.94 -16.59
N GLU A 276 9.73 -10.70 -15.93
CA GLU A 276 8.60 -11.37 -16.54
C GLU A 276 7.36 -11.18 -15.68
N LYS A 277 6.18 -11.41 -16.24
CA LYS A 277 4.92 -11.36 -15.48
C LYS A 277 4.97 -12.37 -14.32
N PRO A 278 4.60 -11.99 -13.09
CA PRO A 278 4.53 -12.89 -11.96
C PRO A 278 3.66 -14.10 -12.27
N ASN A 279 4.23 -15.29 -12.08
CA ASN A 279 3.49 -16.53 -12.18
C ASN A 279 2.94 -16.92 -10.80
N PHE A 280 1.66 -16.61 -10.57
CA PHE A 280 1.01 -16.85 -9.29
C PHE A 280 0.96 -18.34 -8.91
N LYS A 281 0.90 -19.26 -9.89
CA LYS A 281 0.96 -20.71 -9.60
C LYS A 281 2.32 -21.08 -9.01
N VAL A 282 3.41 -20.56 -9.58
CA VAL A 282 4.76 -20.79 -9.06
C VAL A 282 4.93 -20.19 -7.66
N MET A 283 4.38 -18.99 -7.42
CA MET A 283 4.43 -18.35 -6.10
C MET A 283 3.69 -19.16 -5.02
N ILE A 284 2.52 -19.72 -5.35
CA ILE A 284 1.77 -20.60 -4.44
C ILE A 284 2.61 -21.84 -4.09
N GLU A 285 3.20 -22.50 -5.09
CA GLU A 285 4.00 -23.70 -4.84
C GLU A 285 5.25 -23.37 -4.00
N GLN A 286 5.90 -22.23 -4.24
CA GLN A 286 7.03 -21.78 -3.41
C GLN A 286 6.63 -21.53 -1.96
N ALA A 287 5.47 -20.91 -1.72
CA ALA A 287 4.97 -20.70 -0.37
C ALA A 287 4.60 -22.01 0.31
N LYS A 288 3.98 -22.94 -0.42
CA LYS A 288 3.68 -24.29 0.07
C LYS A 288 4.94 -25.06 0.48
N MET A 289 5.96 -25.12 -0.38
CA MET A 289 7.25 -25.76 -0.06
C MET A 289 7.96 -25.09 1.14
N SER A 290 7.81 -23.76 1.28
CA SER A 290 8.35 -23.06 2.44
C SER A 290 7.64 -23.45 3.74
N ALA A 291 6.33 -23.69 3.69
CA ALA A 291 5.55 -24.14 4.84
C ALA A 291 5.98 -25.54 5.29
N GLU A 292 6.12 -26.47 4.34
CA GLU A 292 6.54 -27.85 4.61
C GLU A 292 7.91 -27.89 5.31
N LYS A 293 8.85 -27.03 4.90
CA LYS A 293 10.18 -26.89 5.53
C LYS A 293 10.16 -26.31 6.95
N MET A 294 9.12 -25.59 7.34
CA MET A 294 9.00 -25.05 8.70
C MET A 294 8.50 -26.11 9.69
N VAL A 295 7.90 -27.18 9.20
CA VAL A 295 7.33 -28.28 10.00
C VAL A 295 8.30 -29.47 10.10
N SER A 296 9.23 -29.62 9.15
CA SER A 296 10.31 -30.61 9.15
C SER A 296 11.49 -30.21 10.03
#